data_AF-A0A3B8Q456-F1
#
_entry.id   AF-A0A3B8Q456-F1
#
_cell.length_a   1.000
_cell.length_b   1.000
_cell.length_c   1.000
_cell.angle_alpha   90.00
_cell.angle_beta   90.00
_cell.angle_gamma   90.00
#
_symmetry.space_group_name_H-M   'P 1'
#
loop_
_entity.id
_entity.type
_entity.pdbx_description
1 polymer ?
#
loop_
_entity_poly.entity_id
_entity_poly.type
_entity_poly.pdbx_seq_one_letter_code
_entity_poly.pdbx_strand_id
1 'polypeptide(L)'
;MSRAARLDEAMDRAGVASMQRLASLCRVSRSALYRFAQGSDVRLSVLERIAHTLNVSPAWLAWGLDVERLGEGALVVRGDVLDPATVAWVDDVRRVVPGAQVVFQDARQMQ
;
A
#
# COMPACT_ATOMS: atom_id res chain seq x y z
N MET A 1 2.03 -9.20 1.28
CA MET A 1 2.85 -9.17 0.05
C MET A 1 4.14 -8.36 0.30
N SER A 2 5.22 -8.55 -0.48
CA SER A 2 6.44 -7.71 -0.38
C SER A 2 6.29 -6.42 -1.22
N ARG A 3 7.14 -5.40 -1.02
CA ARG A 3 7.16 -4.19 -1.86
C ARG A 3 7.42 -4.52 -3.33
N ALA A 4 8.32 -5.47 -3.60
CA ALA A 4 8.60 -5.96 -4.96
C ALA A 4 7.35 -6.57 -5.60
N ALA A 5 6.67 -7.50 -4.92
CA ALA A 5 5.50 -8.16 -5.47
C ALA A 5 4.34 -7.18 -5.72
N ARG A 6 4.12 -6.18 -4.85
CA ARG A 6 3.14 -5.11 -5.11
C ARG A 6 3.52 -4.22 -6.30
N LEU A 7 4.82 -3.94 -6.46
CA LEU A 7 5.31 -3.16 -7.59
C LEU A 7 5.12 -3.91 -8.92
N ASP A 8 5.45 -5.19 -8.95
CA ASP A 8 5.26 -6.06 -10.12
C ASP A 8 3.77 -6.14 -10.48
N GLU A 9 2.90 -6.40 -9.50
CA GLU A 9 1.45 -6.43 -9.69
C GLU A 9 0.90 -5.10 -10.25
N ALA A 10 1.34 -3.96 -9.69
CA ALA A 10 0.92 -2.65 -10.18
C ALA A 10 1.45 -2.36 -11.59
N MET A 11 2.66 -2.78 -11.91
CA MET A 11 3.23 -2.68 -13.26
C MET A 11 2.43 -3.50 -14.27
N ASP A 12 2.04 -4.73 -13.93
CA ASP A 12 1.22 -5.59 -14.78
C ASP A 12 -0.16 -4.97 -15.04
N ARG A 13 -0.85 -4.51 -13.99
CA ARG A 13 -2.15 -3.81 -14.10
C ARG A 13 -2.07 -2.55 -14.97
N ALA A 14 -0.95 -1.83 -14.90
CA ALA A 14 -0.71 -0.62 -15.68
C ALA A 14 -0.13 -0.88 -17.09
N GLY A 15 0.14 -2.13 -17.46
CA GLY A 15 0.74 -2.50 -18.75
C GLY A 15 2.20 -2.02 -18.91
N VAL A 16 2.95 -1.87 -17.81
CA VAL A 16 4.33 -1.38 -17.81
C VAL A 16 5.32 -2.55 -17.79
N ALA A 17 5.82 -2.92 -18.97
CA ALA A 17 6.61 -4.14 -19.16
C ALA A 17 8.03 -4.17 -18.54
N SER A 18 8.55 -3.06 -17.98
CA SER A 18 9.91 -3.07 -17.39
C SER A 18 10.20 -1.92 -16.42
N MET A 19 11.15 -2.14 -15.51
CA MET A 19 11.68 -1.12 -14.59
C MET A 19 12.29 0.09 -15.33
N GLN A 20 12.91 -0.13 -16.51
CA GLN A 20 13.45 0.95 -17.33
C GLN A 20 12.31 1.85 -17.87
N ARG A 21 11.22 1.23 -18.34
CA ARG A 21 10.04 1.97 -18.81
C ARG A 21 9.38 2.72 -17.66
N LEU A 22 9.20 2.08 -16.51
CA LEU A 22 8.65 2.72 -15.32
C LEU A 22 9.49 3.94 -14.89
N ALA A 23 10.82 3.78 -14.77
CA ALA A 23 11.72 4.86 -14.37
C ALA A 23 11.60 6.09 -15.29
N SER A 24 11.45 5.86 -16.60
CA SER A 24 11.21 6.91 -17.58
C SER A 24 9.86 7.60 -17.37
N LEU A 25 8.78 6.83 -17.20
CA LEU A 25 7.42 7.35 -17.02
C LEU A 25 7.26 8.17 -15.73
N CYS A 26 7.73 7.64 -14.59
CA CYS A 26 7.59 8.32 -13.30
C CYS A 26 8.73 9.32 -13.00
N ARG A 27 9.69 9.45 -13.92
CA ARG A 27 10.84 10.39 -13.82
C ARG A 27 11.64 10.20 -12.53
N VAL A 28 11.97 8.95 -12.23
CA VAL A 28 12.84 8.57 -11.10
C VAL A 28 13.99 7.69 -11.60
N SER A 29 15.10 7.67 -10.86
CA SER A 29 16.21 6.77 -11.21
C SER A 29 15.80 5.30 -11.05
N ARG A 30 16.27 4.41 -11.92
CA ARG A 30 16.12 2.95 -11.75
C ARG A 30 16.59 2.46 -10.38
N SER A 31 17.70 2.99 -9.88
CA SER A 31 18.23 2.61 -8.57
C SER A 31 17.28 2.93 -7.42
N ALA A 32 16.42 3.96 -7.56
CA ALA A 32 15.39 4.26 -6.58
C ALA A 32 14.25 3.21 -6.62
N LEU A 33 13.85 2.74 -7.81
CA LEU A 33 12.88 1.65 -7.96
C LEU A 33 13.40 0.35 -7.33
N TYR A 34 14.64 -0.03 -7.63
CA TYR A 34 15.24 -1.25 -7.05
C TYR A 34 15.37 -1.17 -5.54
N ARG A 35 15.83 -0.03 -4.99
CA ARG A 35 15.89 0.18 -3.54
C ARG A 35 14.51 0.04 -2.89
N PHE A 36 13.48 0.66 -3.49
CA PHE A 36 12.10 0.51 -3.02
C PHE A 36 11.64 -0.96 -3.03
N ALA A 37 11.83 -1.65 -4.15
CA ALA A 37 11.45 -3.06 -4.30
C ALA A 37 12.16 -3.97 -3.28
N GLN A 38 13.42 -3.68 -2.96
CA GLN A 38 14.24 -4.37 -1.95
C GLN A 38 13.88 -4.02 -0.50
N GLY A 39 12.86 -3.19 -0.26
CA GLY A 39 12.43 -2.83 1.09
C GLY A 39 13.14 -1.61 1.69
N SER A 40 14.04 -0.95 0.97
CA SER A 40 14.64 0.30 1.44
C SER A 40 13.62 1.43 1.39
N ASP A 41 13.67 2.32 2.38
CA ASP A 41 12.88 3.53 2.33
C ASP A 41 13.39 4.48 1.25
N VAL A 42 12.43 5.07 0.55
CA VAL A 42 12.65 6.10 -0.46
C VAL A 42 11.96 7.37 -0.01
N ARG A 43 12.36 8.51 -0.57
CA ARG A 43 11.65 9.77 -0.30
C ARG A 43 10.18 9.62 -0.69
N LEU A 44 9.29 10.22 0.10
CA LEU A 44 7.84 10.19 -0.15
C LEU A 44 7.50 10.63 -1.58
N SER A 45 8.14 11.69 -2.07
CA SER A 45 7.96 12.18 -3.44
C SER A 45 8.32 11.16 -4.54
N VAL A 46 9.22 10.22 -4.27
CA VAL A 46 9.55 9.12 -5.20
C VAL A 46 8.44 8.08 -5.17
N LEU A 47 7.99 7.67 -3.98
CA LEU A 47 6.89 6.74 -3.82
C LEU A 47 5.61 7.25 -4.50
N GLU A 48 5.25 8.52 -4.29
CA GLU A 48 4.08 9.15 -4.89
C GLU A 48 4.14 9.18 -6.42
N ARG A 49 5.30 9.46 -7.00
CA ARG A 49 5.47 9.44 -8.46
C ARG A 49 5.28 8.04 -9.03
N ILE A 50 5.84 7.02 -8.38
CA ILE A 50 5.67 5.63 -8.82
C ILE A 50 4.19 5.24 -8.76
N ALA A 51 3.55 5.50 -7.61
CA ALA A 51 2.15 5.18 -7.38
C ALA A 51 1.21 5.91 -8.35
N HIS A 52 1.45 7.20 -8.57
CA HIS A 52 0.69 8.00 -9.53
C HIS A 52 0.82 7.47 -10.96
N THR A 53 2.04 7.14 -11.41
CA THR A 53 2.27 6.57 -12.74
C THR A 53 1.59 5.21 -12.94
N LEU A 54 1.51 4.39 -11.89
CA LEU A 54 0.87 3.08 -11.93
C LEU A 54 -0.63 3.12 -11.59
N ASN A 55 -1.18 4.31 -11.34
CA ASN A 55 -2.57 4.51 -10.94
C ASN A 55 -2.99 3.68 -9.71
N VAL A 56 -2.15 3.68 -8.66
CA VAL A 56 -2.42 3.01 -7.38
C VAL A 56 -2.21 3.96 -6.21
N SER A 57 -2.74 3.61 -5.03
CA SER A 57 -2.47 4.34 -3.79
C SER A 57 -0.99 4.22 -3.38
N PRO A 58 -0.32 5.31 -2.95
CA PRO A 58 1.02 5.23 -2.36
C PRO A 58 1.06 4.33 -1.12
N ALA A 59 -0.01 4.35 -0.32
CA ALA A 59 -0.11 3.54 0.89
C ALA A 59 -0.26 2.05 0.57
N TRP A 60 -1.05 1.74 -0.47
CA TRP A 60 -1.13 0.37 -0.99
C TRP A 60 0.24 -0.07 -1.52
N LEU A 61 0.91 0.74 -2.33
CA LEU A 61 2.18 0.36 -2.92
C LEU A 61 3.26 0.08 -1.85
N ALA A 62 3.37 0.94 -0.83
CA ALA A 62 4.38 0.79 0.22
C ALA A 62 4.04 -0.29 1.24
N TRP A 63 2.78 -0.42 1.67
CA TRP A 63 2.38 -1.23 2.84
C TRP A 63 1.24 -2.22 2.58
N GLY A 64 0.68 -2.24 1.37
CA GLY A 64 -0.48 -3.06 1.04
C GLY A 64 -1.78 -2.55 1.67
N LEU A 65 -1.81 -1.29 2.12
CA LEU A 65 -2.99 -0.69 2.74
C LEU A 65 -3.98 -0.21 1.68
N ASP A 66 -5.17 -0.80 1.69
CA ASP A 66 -6.33 -0.43 0.89
C ASP A 66 -7.47 0.05 1.78
N VAL A 67 -8.23 1.04 1.33
CA VAL A 67 -9.27 1.69 2.13
C VAL A 67 -10.55 1.81 1.31
N GLU A 68 -11.60 1.16 1.77
CA GLU A 68 -12.93 1.21 1.19
C GLU A 68 -13.86 1.97 2.12
N ARG A 69 -14.58 2.96 1.58
CA ARG A 69 -15.62 3.67 2.34
C ARG A 69 -16.93 2.90 2.24
N LEU A 70 -17.44 2.44 3.37
CA LEU A 70 -18.74 1.76 3.44
C LEU A 70 -19.92 2.72 3.64
N GLY A 71 -19.67 3.92 4.16
CA GLY A 71 -20.71 4.91 4.43
C GLY A 71 -20.17 6.18 5.08
N GLU A 72 -21.08 7.01 5.60
CA GLU A 72 -20.69 8.17 6.40
C GLU A 72 -20.07 7.71 7.73
N GLY A 73 -18.83 8.11 8.01
CA GLY A 73 -18.10 7.71 9.22
C GLY A 73 -17.58 6.26 9.25
N ALA A 74 -17.78 5.46 8.21
CA ALA A 74 -17.39 4.04 8.19
C ALA A 74 -16.39 3.71 7.06
N LEU A 75 -15.26 3.13 7.43
CA LEU A 75 -14.19 2.68 6.52
C LEU A 75 -13.83 1.22 6.82
N VAL A 76 -13.52 0.45 5.78
CA VAL A 76 -12.80 -0.82 5.87
C VAL A 76 -11.37 -0.59 5.42
N VAL A 77 -10.41 -1.00 6.26
CA VAL A 77 -9.00 -0.96 5.92
C VAL A 77 -8.50 -2.39 5.76
N ARG A 78 -7.97 -2.71 4.58
CA ARG A 78 -7.32 -3.99 4.27
C ARG A 78 -5.82 -3.75 4.23
N GLY A 79 -5.02 -4.67 4.77
CA GLY A 79 -3.59 -4.45 4.90
C GLY A 79 -2.80 -5.73 4.99
N ASP A 80 -1.59 -5.71 4.45
CA ASP A 80 -0.60 -6.78 4.62
C ASP A 80 0.09 -6.73 5.99
N VAL A 81 0.02 -5.60 6.69
CA VAL A 81 0.74 -5.32 7.93
C VAL A 81 -0.26 -5.07 9.05
N LEU A 82 -0.44 -6.09 9.90
CA LEU A 82 -0.92 -5.91 11.26
C LEU A 82 0.31 -5.98 12.17
N ASP A 83 1.09 -4.91 12.21
CA ASP A 83 2.12 -4.81 13.23
C ASP A 83 1.46 -4.66 14.62
N PRO A 84 2.18 -4.98 15.71
CA PRO A 84 1.62 -4.90 17.06
C PRO A 84 1.06 -3.51 17.43
N ALA A 85 1.61 -2.43 16.89
CA ALA A 85 1.11 -1.09 17.16
C ALA A 85 -0.21 -0.83 16.42
N THR A 86 -0.36 -1.33 15.20
CA THR A 86 -1.63 -1.31 14.47
C THR A 86 -2.71 -2.09 15.22
N VAL A 87 -2.38 -3.26 15.77
CA VAL A 87 -3.32 -4.05 16.60
C VAL A 87 -3.71 -3.27 17.86
N ALA A 88 -2.75 -2.70 18.58
CA ALA A 88 -3.01 -1.90 19.77
C ALA A 88 -3.91 -0.69 19.48
N TRP A 89 -3.69 -0.02 18.35
CA TRP A 89 -4.54 1.09 17.92
C TRP A 89 -5.99 0.66 17.68
N VAL A 90 -6.22 -0.51 17.08
CA VAL A 90 -7.57 -1.06 16.89
C VAL A 90 -8.29 -1.25 18.22
N ASP A 91 -7.59 -1.79 19.21
CA ASP A 91 -8.14 -2.00 20.54
C ASP A 91 -8.44 -0.68 21.26
N ASP A 92 -7.57 0.33 21.10
CA ASP A 92 -7.79 1.68 21.61
C ASP A 92 -9.04 2.33 20.97
N VAL A 93 -9.23 2.20 19.66
CA VAL A 93 -10.41 2.74 18.97
C VAL A 93 -11.68 2.07 19.48
N ARG A 94 -11.69 0.75 19.62
CA ARG A 94 -12.83 -0.01 20.16
C ARG A 94 -13.20 0.42 21.58
N ARG A 95 -12.19 0.78 22.39
CA ARG A 95 -12.38 1.26 23.77
C ARG A 95 -12.92 2.69 23.82
N VAL A 96 -12.38 3.59 22.98
CA VAL A 96 -12.66 5.03 23.06
C VAL A 96 -13.91 5.44 22.27
N VAL A 97 -14.28 4.66 21.25
CA VAL A 97 -15.42 4.97 20.37
C VAL A 97 -16.43 3.80 20.41
N PRO A 98 -17.37 3.79 21.38
CA PRO A 98 -18.40 2.77 21.46
C PRO A 98 -19.19 2.66 20.15
N GLY A 99 -19.23 1.46 19.57
CA GLY A 99 -19.93 1.18 18.31
C GLY A 99 -19.07 1.26 17.04
N ALA A 100 -17.79 1.64 17.14
CA ALA A 100 -16.89 1.63 15.98
C ALA A 100 -16.66 0.22 15.44
N GLN A 101 -17.04 -0.03 14.18
CA GLN A 101 -16.71 -1.27 13.49
C GLN A 101 -15.38 -1.14 12.78
N VAL A 102 -14.31 -1.61 13.44
CA VAL A 102 -12.98 -1.71 12.86
C VAL A 102 -12.69 -3.17 12.51
N VAL A 103 -12.70 -3.46 11.22
CA VAL A 103 -12.42 -4.79 10.65
C VAL A 103 -11.11 -4.70 9.87
N PHE A 104 -10.08 -5.37 10.37
CA PHE A 104 -8.88 -5.67 9.59
C PHE A 104 -8.94 -7.13 9.16
N GLN A 105 -8.77 -7.37 7.87
CA GLN A 105 -8.72 -8.70 7.30
C GLN A 105 -7.33 -8.91 6.69
N ASP A 106 -6.65 -9.98 7.12
CA ASP A 106 -5.42 -10.43 6.45
C ASP A 106 -5.81 -10.87 5.03
N ALA A 107 -5.21 -10.26 4.02
CA ALA A 107 -5.48 -10.57 2.62
C ALA A 107 -5.24 -12.06 2.28
N ARG A 108 -4.51 -12.81 3.12
CA ARG A 108 -4.25 -14.25 2.97
C ARG A 108 -5.41 -15.16 3.39
N GLN A 109 -6.45 -14.65 4.04
CA GLN A 109 -7.59 -15.46 4.53
C GLN A 109 -8.77 -15.53 3.54
N MET A 110 -8.60 -15.09 2.29
CA MET A 110 -9.64 -15.10 1.23
C MET A 110 -9.52 -16.27 0.23
N GLN A 111 -8.88 -17.39 0.61
CA GLN A 111 -8.84 -18.62 -0.20
C GLN A 111 -9.77 -19.69 0.37
#